data_AF-A0A1A8JRW1-F1
#
_entry.id   AF-A0A1A8JRW1-F1
#
_cell.length_a   1.000
_cell.length_b   1.000
_cell.length_c   1.000
_cell.angle_alpha   90.00
_cell.angle_beta   90.00
_cell.angle_gamma   90.00
#
_symmetry.space_group_name_H-M   'P 1'
#
loop_
_entity.id
_entity.type
_entity.pdbx_description
1 polymer ?
#
loop_
_entity_poly.entity_id
_entity_poly.type
_entity_poly.pdbx_seq_one_letter_code
_entity_poly.pdbx_strand_id
1 'polypeptide(L)'
;MNYALCSEQTALSRDVVKWLQSLALSVYPKNVRRDLSNGYLLAEIFSHYYPRDISLNLYDKGVSLSAKQKNWSQIQQVKGANIHTHTFL
;
A
#
# COMPACT_ATOMS: atom_id res chain seq x y z
N MET A 1 -22.71 33.37 12.84
CA MET A 1 -22.58 32.71 11.53
C MET A 1 -21.90 31.37 11.74
N ASN A 2 -22.66 30.27 11.65
CA ASN A 2 -22.14 28.91 11.85
C ASN A 2 -21.46 28.44 10.58
N TYR A 3 -20.14 28.22 10.63
CA TYR A 3 -19.40 27.52 9.60
C TYR A 3 -19.83 26.05 9.65
N ALA A 4 -20.91 25.73 8.97
CA ALA A 4 -21.32 24.35 8.77
C ALA A 4 -20.16 23.59 8.13
N LEU A 5 -19.67 22.61 8.87
CA LEU A 5 -18.72 21.57 8.49
C LEU A 5 -18.97 21.10 7.06
N CYS A 6 -18.22 21.61 6.09
CA CYS A 6 -18.25 21.10 4.72
C CYS A 6 -16.87 21.26 4.06
N SER A 7 -15.93 20.45 4.53
CA SER A 7 -15.08 19.71 3.60
C SER A 7 -14.89 18.33 4.22
N GLU A 8 -15.65 17.39 3.67
CA GLU A 8 -15.46 15.96 3.83
C GLU A 8 -14.00 15.58 4.15
N GLN A 9 -13.83 14.94 5.31
CA GLN A 9 -12.64 14.22 5.75
C GLN A 9 -12.17 13.22 4.66
N THR A 10 -11.43 13.70 3.67
CA THR A 10 -10.86 12.87 2.59
C THR A 10 -9.33 12.93 2.54
N ALA A 11 -8.73 13.79 3.36
CA ALA A 11 -7.28 13.85 3.55
C ALA A 11 -6.83 12.81 4.58
N LEU A 12 -5.79 12.05 4.25
CA LEU A 12 -5.09 11.21 5.23
C LEU A 12 -4.64 12.07 6.42
N SER A 13 -4.67 11.50 7.63
CA SER A 13 -4.13 12.18 8.81
C SER A 13 -2.68 12.61 8.56
N ARG A 14 -2.33 13.80 9.06
CA ARG A 14 -0.99 14.38 8.90
C ARG A 14 0.11 13.43 9.36
N ASP A 15 -0.15 12.63 10.40
CA ASP A 15 0.82 11.67 10.93
C ASP A 15 1.05 10.49 9.97
N VAL A 16 -0.01 10.03 9.31
CA VAL A 16 0.10 8.99 8.27
C VAL A 16 0.87 9.50 7.06
N VAL A 17 0.65 10.76 6.67
CA VAL A 17 1.41 11.41 5.60
C VAL A 17 2.89 11.52 5.95
N LYS A 18 3.21 11.98 7.17
CA LYS A 18 4.59 12.05 7.66
C LYS A 18 5.26 10.67 7.68
N TRP A 19 4.54 9.64 8.12
CA TRP A 19 5.04 8.27 8.11
C TRP A 19 5.32 7.78 6.69
N LEU A 20 4.40 7.99 5.73
CA LEU A 20 4.61 7.67 4.32
C LEU A 20 5.82 8.41 3.71
N GLN A 21 6.02 9.68 4.08
CA GLN A 21 7.19 10.45 3.65
C GLN A 21 8.50 9.91 4.23
N SER A 22 8.47 9.43 5.48
CA SER A 22 9.65 8.85 6.14
C SER A 22 10.13 7.54 5.50
N LEU A 23 9.24 6.82 4.80
CA LEU A 23 9.54 5.57 4.10
C LEU A 23 10.35 5.76 2.81
N ALA A 24 10.60 7.01 2.38
CA ALA A 24 11.35 7.36 1.17
C ALA A 24 10.82 6.64 -0.09
N LEU A 25 9.49 6.58 -0.24
CA LEU A 25 8.83 5.94 -1.38
C LEU A 25 9.24 6.60 -2.70
N SER A 26 9.43 5.78 -3.74
CA SER A 26 9.88 6.22 -5.07
C SER A 26 8.87 7.12 -5.78
N VAL A 27 7.58 6.99 -5.43
CA VAL A 27 6.50 7.79 -6.00
C VAL A 27 5.63 8.30 -4.87
N TYR A 28 5.51 9.62 -4.76
CA TYR A 28 4.53 10.21 -3.86
C TYR A 28 3.13 10.10 -4.49
N PRO A 29 2.19 9.37 -3.85
CA PRO A 29 0.86 9.17 -4.41
C PRO A 29 0.10 10.51 -4.48
N LYS A 30 -0.28 10.93 -5.69
CA LYS A 30 -1.09 12.14 -5.90
C LYS A 30 -2.52 11.96 -5.36
N ASN A 31 -3.01 10.71 -5.37
CA ASN A 31 -4.31 10.36 -4.83
C ASN A 31 -4.19 9.07 -4.02
N VAL A 32 -3.90 9.23 -2.72
CA VAL A 32 -3.51 8.09 -1.87
C VAL A 32 -4.61 7.03 -1.78
N ARG A 33 -5.89 7.40 -1.80
CA ARG A 33 -6.99 6.42 -1.82
C ARG A 33 -6.95 5.56 -3.07
N ARG A 34 -6.69 6.15 -4.23
CA ARG A 34 -6.57 5.44 -5.51
C ARG A 34 -5.34 4.54 -5.55
N ASP A 35 -4.21 5.06 -5.08
CA ASP A 35 -2.91 4.38 -5.16
C ASP A 35 -2.82 3.23 -4.14
N LEU A 36 -3.40 3.40 -2.94
CA LEU A 36 -3.59 2.31 -1.98
C LEU A 36 -4.53 1.23 -2.52
N SER A 37 -5.62 1.62 -3.21
CA SER A 37 -6.55 0.64 -3.80
C SER A 37 -5.91 -0.23 -4.89
N ASN A 38 -4.79 0.21 -5.46
CA ASN A 38 -4.05 -0.54 -6.48
C ASN A 38 -3.25 -1.71 -5.89
N GLY A 39 -2.80 -1.58 -4.64
CA GLY A 39 -1.94 -2.58 -4.00
C GLY A 39 -0.45 -2.38 -4.30
N TYR A 40 -0.07 -1.67 -5.36
CA TYR A 40 1.34 -1.35 -5.64
C TYR A 40 1.99 -0.53 -4.52
N LEU A 41 1.32 0.52 -4.04
CA LEU A 41 1.81 1.34 -2.93
C LEU A 41 1.98 0.50 -1.65
N LEU A 42 1.11 -0.48 -1.43
CA LEU A 42 1.19 -1.38 -0.29
C LEU A 42 2.37 -2.36 -0.45
N ALA A 43 2.62 -2.85 -1.67
CA ALA A 43 3.79 -3.68 -1.97
C ALA A 43 5.10 -2.91 -1.78
N GLU A 44 5.14 -1.61 -2.12
CA GLU A 44 6.29 -0.74 -1.87
C GLU A 44 6.57 -0.59 -0.37
N ILE A 45 5.53 -0.30 0.43
CA ILE A 45 5.64 -0.27 1.88
C ILE A 45 6.17 -1.59 2.41
N PHE A 46 5.59 -2.72 2.00
CA PHE A 46 6.04 -4.01 2.50
C PHE A 46 7.45 -4.39 2.01
N SER A 47 7.86 -4.00 0.81
CA SER A 47 9.22 -4.24 0.31
C SER A 47 10.29 -3.53 1.16
N HIS A 48 9.93 -2.43 1.83
CA HIS A 48 10.81 -1.75 2.77
C HIS A 48 11.09 -2.59 4.02
N TYR A 49 10.09 -3.33 4.50
CA TYR A 49 10.21 -4.18 5.70
C TYR A 49 10.64 -5.62 5.38
N TYR A 50 10.23 -6.14 4.22
CA TYR A 50 10.43 -7.52 3.78
C TYR A 50 11.02 -7.57 2.35
N PRO A 51 12.22 -7.02 2.12
CA PRO A 51 12.80 -6.93 0.78
C PRO A 51 13.08 -8.31 0.15
N ARG A 52 13.21 -9.36 0.96
CA ARG A 52 13.40 -10.75 0.48
C ARG A 52 12.11 -11.42 0.02
N ASP A 53 10.98 -11.04 0.61
CA ASP A 53 9.69 -11.70 0.36
C ASP A 53 8.90 -10.99 -0.75
N ILE A 54 9.23 -9.73 -1.03
CA ILE A 54 8.47 -8.89 -1.96
C ILE A 54 9.37 -8.33 -3.03
N SER A 55 9.17 -8.84 -4.25
CA SER A 55 9.77 -8.32 -5.47
C SER A 55 8.82 -7.34 -6.15
N LEU A 56 9.15 -6.05 -6.14
CA LEU A 56 8.34 -4.99 -6.76
C LEU A 56 8.10 -5.18 -8.27
N ASN A 57 8.97 -5.91 -8.95
CA ASN A 57 8.83 -6.23 -10.37
C ASN A 57 7.61 -7.11 -10.69
N LEU A 58 7.04 -7.78 -9.68
CA LEU A 58 5.83 -8.60 -9.82
C LEU A 58 4.54 -7.76 -9.78
N TYR A 59 4.64 -6.51 -9.34
CA TYR A 59 3.51 -5.60 -9.14
C TYR A 59 3.40 -4.60 -10.29
N ASP A 60 2.18 -4.41 -10.77
CA ASP A 60 1.88 -3.48 -11.85
C ASP A 60 1.46 -2.11 -11.30
N LYS A 61 1.96 -1.02 -11.88
CA LYS A 61 1.53 0.36 -11.57
C LYS A 61 0.22 0.73 -12.27
N GLY A 62 -0.25 -0.12 -13.19
CA GLY A 62 -1.46 0.07 -13.98
C GLY A 62 -2.72 0.21 -13.13
N VAL A 63 -3.66 1.04 -13.58
CA VAL A 63 -4.88 1.39 -12.83
C VAL A 63 -6.09 0.51 -13.20
N SER A 64 -5.90 -0.48 -14.07
CA SER A 64 -6.96 -1.37 -14.54
C SER A 64 -7.42 -2.33 -13.44
N LEU A 65 -8.68 -2.78 -13.51
CA LEU A 65 -9.20 -3.73 -12.51
C LEU A 65 -8.38 -5.03 -12.46
N SER A 66 -7.95 -5.53 -13.62
CA SER A 66 -7.11 -6.73 -13.73
C SER A 66 -5.75 -6.54 -13.04
N ALA A 67 -5.10 -5.37 -13.21
CA ALA A 67 -3.86 -5.04 -12.52
C ALA A 67 -4.06 -5.02 -10.99
N LYS A 68 -5.14 -4.41 -10.51
CA LYS A 68 -5.48 -4.41 -9.07
C LYS A 68 -5.66 -5.82 -8.54
N GLN A 69 -6.45 -6.64 -9.23
CA GLN A 69 -6.71 -8.03 -8.82
C GLN A 69 -5.42 -8.85 -8.77
N LYS A 70 -4.56 -8.71 -9.77
CA LYS A 70 -3.24 -9.36 -9.81
C LYS A 70 -2.34 -8.89 -8.66
N ASN A 71 -2.27 -7.58 -8.41
CA ASN A 71 -1.48 -7.04 -7.31
C ASN A 71 -1.98 -7.56 -5.96
N TRP A 72 -3.30 -7.54 -5.72
CA TRP A 72 -3.87 -8.04 -4.48
C TRP A 72 -3.68 -9.54 -4.27
N SER A 73 -3.75 -10.36 -5.32
CA SER A 73 -3.48 -11.81 -5.19
C SER A 73 -2.03 -12.10 -4.82
N GLN A 74 -1.06 -11.33 -5.35
CA GLN A 74 0.34 -11.43 -4.95
C GLN A 74 0.56 -11.08 -3.47
N ILE A 75 -0.06 -9.99 -2.98
CA ILE A 75 0.02 -9.61 -1.56
C ILE A 75 -0.55 -10.72 -0.65
N GLN A 76 -1.64 -11.35 -1.06
CA GLN A 76 -2.24 -12.46 -0.32
C GLN A 76 -1.33 -13.69 -0.30
N GLN A 77 -0.63 -13.97 -1.40
CA GLN A 77 0.31 -15.08 -1.48
C GLN A 77 1.51 -14.91 -0.54
N VAL A 78 2.04 -13.68 -0.42
CA VAL A 78 3.12 -13.35 0.53
C VAL A 78 2.67 -13.62 1.98
N LYS A 79 1.41 -13.32 2.32
CA LYS A 79 0.87 -13.68 3.64
C LYS A 79 0.89 -15.20 3.83
N GLY A 80 0.38 -15.98 2.89
CA GLY A 80 0.30 -17.44 3.00
C GLY A 80 1.64 -18.16 3.16
N ALA A 81 2.73 -17.62 2.60
CA ALA A 81 4.05 -18.22 2.67
C ALA A 81 4.72 -18.09 4.05
N ASN A 82 4.41 -17.05 4.83
CA ASN A 82 5.13 -16.72 6.08
C ASN A 82 4.37 -17.07 7.38
N ILE A 83 3.09 -17.46 7.34
CA ILE A 83 2.34 -17.92 8.54
C ILE A 83 2.50 -19.41 8.85
N HIS A 84 3.15 -20.20 7.99
CA HIS A 84 3.39 -21.63 8.24
C HIS A 84 4.84 -21.98 8.60
N THR A 85 5.79 -21.06 8.45
CA THR A 85 7.22 -21.34 8.63
C THR A 85 7.77 -21.04 10.03
N HIS A 86 6.98 -20.49 10.95
CA HIS A 86 7.41 -20.17 12.31
C HIS A 86 6.62 -20.87 13.43
N THR A 87 6.13 -22.10 13.19
CA THR A 87 5.46 -22.93 14.21
C THR A 87 6.28 -24.15 14.65
N PHE A 88 7.51 -24.35 14.16
CA PHE A 88 8.36 -25.42 14.68
C PHE A 88 9.83 -25.00 14.74
N LEU A 89 10.18 -24.24 15.79
CA LEU A 89 11.41 -24.41 16.58
C LEU A 89 11.13 -23.91 18.01
#